data_AF-A0A4R0YFD1-F1
#
_entry.id   AF-A0A4R0YFD1-F1
#
_cell.length_a   1.000
_cell.length_b   1.000
_cell.length_c   1.000
_cell.angle_alpha   90.00
_cell.angle_beta   90.00
_cell.angle_gamma   90.00
#
_symmetry.space_group_name_H-M   'P 1'
#
loop_
_entity.id
_entity.type
_entity.pdbx_description
1 polymer ?
#
loop_
_entity_poly.entity_id
_entity_poly.type
_entity_poly.pdbx_seq_one_letter_code
_entity_poly.pdbx_strand_id
1 'polypeptide(L)'
;MTISYPERDEGRAVTRRLIEAAAQFTPITAALAHLYGYTHPSQFEQDLERFQREIAEATNDHSERLERLGARINGQIVLDPLALQVAFHTLSMNDTGMMRAVSFESLQEAFPGDTKTALEDAVAELAHHGYVRTTTAMGAAILQYRPTGALFLAFDRVAMDFDTRSDAVEIARIWLDGDPALTNVFQLKEHLSWSGRRLNPALAALEHVFHPRRWSQEIHPTLFTTSVLVTPDERFKLRRIVNDGRVD
;
A
#
# COMPACT_ATOMS: atom_id res chain seq x y z
N MET A 1 -19.94 3.32 1.21
CA MET A 1 -20.73 4.48 1.69
C MET A 1 -21.81 4.75 0.67
N THR A 2 -23.10 4.61 1.01
CA THR A 2 -24.20 4.75 0.05
C THR A 2 -24.69 6.19 0.03
N ILE A 3 -24.63 6.85 -1.12
CA ILE A 3 -25.18 8.19 -1.28
C ILE A 3 -26.69 8.04 -1.54
N SER A 4 -27.52 8.44 -0.57
CA SER A 4 -28.97 8.50 -0.77
C SER A 4 -29.39 9.83 -1.38
N TYR A 5 -30.41 9.79 -2.24
CA TYR A 5 -31.03 10.97 -2.80
C TYR A 5 -31.84 11.74 -1.74
N PRO A 6 -31.87 13.09 -1.74
CA PRO A 6 -32.79 13.85 -0.90
C PRO A 6 -34.22 13.68 -1.42
N GLU A 7 -35.02 12.87 -0.73
CA GLU A 7 -36.44 12.73 -1.04
C GLU A 7 -37.17 14.08 -0.89
N ARG A 8 -38.00 14.42 -1.88
CA ARG A 8 -38.92 15.56 -1.79
C ARG A 8 -39.96 15.22 -0.71
N ASP A 9 -39.94 15.95 0.40
CA ASP A 9 -41.02 15.92 1.39
C ASP A 9 -42.21 16.74 0.87
N GLU A 10 -42.99 16.11 -0.01
CA GLU A 10 -44.13 16.71 -0.72
C GLU A 10 -45.16 17.32 0.24
N GLY A 11 -45.35 16.70 1.41
CA GLY A 11 -46.35 17.12 2.40
C GLY A 11 -46.03 18.46 3.06
N ARG A 12 -44.76 18.72 3.37
CA ARG A 12 -44.33 19.99 4.00
C ARG A 12 -44.30 21.17 3.04
N ALA A 13 -44.00 20.93 1.77
CA ALA A 13 -43.98 22.00 0.77
C ALA A 13 -45.40 22.50 0.43
N VAL A 14 -46.37 21.59 0.33
CA VAL A 14 -47.78 21.91 0.06
C VAL A 14 -48.42 22.69 1.22
N THR A 15 -48.19 22.27 2.46
CA THR A 15 -48.74 22.95 3.65
C THR A 15 -48.21 24.37 3.80
N ARG A 16 -46.90 24.60 3.58
CA ARG A 16 -46.29 25.92 3.69
C ARG A 16 -46.89 26.93 2.69
N ARG A 17 -47.17 26.50 1.46
CA ARG A 17 -47.69 27.41 0.43
C ARG A 17 -49.21 27.59 0.47
N LEU A 18 -49.98 26.63 0.94
CA LEU A 18 -51.40 26.86 1.26
C LEU A 18 -51.54 27.97 2.31
N ILE A 19 -50.65 28.00 3.29
CA ILE A 19 -50.58 29.07 4.29
C ILE A 19 -50.18 30.42 3.65
N GLU A 20 -49.19 30.44 2.76
CA GLU A 20 -48.78 31.67 2.06
C GLU A 20 -49.85 32.20 1.08
N ALA A 21 -50.56 31.32 0.36
CA ALA A 21 -51.62 31.71 -0.57
C ALA A 21 -52.88 32.24 0.16
N ALA A 22 -53.24 31.61 1.30
CA ALA A 22 -54.29 32.12 2.17
C ALA A 22 -53.95 33.51 2.75
N ALA A 23 -52.67 33.78 2.98
CA ALA A 23 -52.20 35.07 3.49
C ALA A 23 -52.16 36.19 2.42
N GLN A 24 -52.13 35.87 1.12
CA GLN A 24 -51.90 36.85 0.04
C GLN A 24 -53.14 37.22 -0.80
N PHE A 25 -54.36 36.73 -0.48
CA PHE A 25 -55.62 37.07 -1.18
C PHE A 25 -55.54 36.99 -2.72
N THR A 26 -54.78 36.02 -3.26
CA THR A 26 -54.68 35.82 -4.70
C THR A 26 -55.95 35.16 -5.26
N PRO A 27 -56.46 35.59 -6.44
CA PRO A 27 -57.68 35.03 -7.01
C PRO A 27 -57.51 33.53 -7.32
N ILE A 28 -58.58 32.77 -7.10
CA ILE A 28 -58.62 31.29 -7.12
C ILE A 28 -58.01 30.67 -8.40
N THR A 29 -58.04 31.40 -9.53
CA THR A 29 -57.44 30.98 -10.80
C THR A 29 -55.89 30.96 -10.79
N ALA A 30 -55.24 31.87 -10.06
CA ALA A 30 -53.78 31.89 -9.91
C ALA A 30 -53.29 30.77 -8.97
N ALA A 31 -54.04 30.49 -7.90
CA ALA A 31 -53.77 29.36 -7.01
C ALA A 31 -53.90 28.01 -7.74
N LEU A 32 -54.89 27.88 -8.65
CA LEU A 32 -55.08 26.69 -9.48
C LEU A 32 -53.97 26.52 -10.54
N ALA A 33 -53.48 27.60 -11.16
CA ALA A 33 -52.34 27.53 -12.08
C ALA A 33 -51.04 27.11 -11.37
N HIS A 34 -50.83 27.57 -10.14
CA HIS A 34 -49.70 27.14 -9.30
C HIS A 34 -49.83 25.70 -8.78
N LEU A 35 -51.05 25.22 -8.52
CA LEU A 35 -51.32 23.79 -8.25
C LEU A 35 -51.10 22.92 -9.49
N TYR A 36 -51.46 23.41 -10.69
CA TYR A 36 -51.28 22.68 -11.94
C TYR A 36 -49.79 22.45 -12.26
N GLY A 37 -48.94 23.46 -12.04
CA GLY A 37 -47.48 23.34 -12.16
C GLY A 37 -46.83 22.42 -11.12
N TYR A 38 -47.52 22.07 -10.03
CA TYR A 38 -47.05 21.10 -9.04
C TYR A 38 -47.46 19.67 -9.39
N THR A 39 -48.65 19.48 -9.97
CA THR A 39 -49.11 18.16 -10.46
C THR A 39 -48.38 17.68 -11.72
N HIS A 40 -47.69 18.59 -12.43
CA HIS A 40 -46.89 18.29 -13.62
C HIS A 40 -45.50 18.91 -13.45
N PRO A 41 -44.52 18.16 -12.92
CA PRO A 41 -43.17 18.68 -12.76
C PRO A 41 -42.64 19.16 -14.10
N SER A 42 -42.02 20.34 -14.12
CA SER A 42 -41.44 20.88 -15.36
C SER A 42 -40.39 19.90 -15.93
N GLN A 43 -40.21 19.87 -17.25
CA GLN A 43 -39.19 19.02 -17.88
C GLN A 43 -37.82 19.19 -17.24
N PHE A 44 -37.45 20.42 -16.88
CA PHE A 44 -36.20 20.71 -16.18
C PHE A 44 -36.07 20.04 -14.81
N GLU A 45 -37.15 20.00 -14.02
CA GLU A 45 -37.14 19.33 -12.71
C GLU A 45 -37.03 17.81 -12.87
N GLN A 46 -37.72 17.24 -13.86
CA GLN A 46 -37.62 15.81 -14.17
C GLN A 46 -36.21 15.44 -14.67
N ASP A 47 -35.61 16.30 -15.50
CA ASP A 47 -34.26 16.11 -16.03
C ASP A 47 -33.20 16.26 -14.92
N LEU A 48 -33.37 17.21 -14.00
CA LEU A 48 -32.49 17.38 -12.85
C LEU A 48 -32.57 16.19 -11.90
N GLU A 49 -33.77 15.71 -11.60
CA GLU A 49 -33.96 14.52 -10.74
C GLU A 49 -33.35 13.28 -11.39
N ARG A 50 -33.56 13.09 -12.70
CA ARG A 50 -32.95 12.00 -13.47
C ARG A 50 -31.43 12.08 -13.43
N PHE A 51 -30.88 13.25 -13.73
CA PHE A 51 -29.43 13.47 -13.72
C PHE A 51 -28.81 13.19 -12.34
N GLN A 52 -29.44 13.67 -11.27
CA GLN A 52 -28.96 13.44 -9.91
C GLN A 52 -29.03 11.95 -9.53
N ARG A 53 -30.07 11.25 -9.97
CA ARG A 53 -30.20 9.80 -9.78
C ARG A 53 -29.12 9.03 -10.54
N GLU A 54 -28.90 9.37 -11.81
CA GLU A 54 -27.85 8.78 -12.65
C GLU A 54 -26.46 8.98 -12.03
N ILE A 55 -26.15 10.18 -11.49
CA ILE A 55 -24.89 10.43 -10.78
C ILE A 55 -24.79 9.58 -9.51
N ALA A 56 -25.86 9.50 -8.70
CA ALA A 56 -25.84 8.73 -7.47
C ALA A 56 -25.63 7.24 -7.75
N GLU A 57 -26.33 6.70 -8.74
CA GLU A 57 -26.18 5.30 -9.20
C GLU A 57 -24.77 5.04 -9.71
N ALA A 58 -24.24 5.89 -10.60
CA ALA A 58 -22.88 5.76 -11.12
C ALA A 58 -21.82 5.86 -10.02
N THR A 59 -22.01 6.75 -9.05
CA THR A 59 -21.08 6.90 -7.91
C THR A 59 -21.12 5.68 -7.01
N ASN A 60 -22.31 5.14 -6.72
CA ASN A 60 -22.47 3.93 -5.91
C ASN A 60 -21.87 2.70 -6.62
N ASP A 61 -22.09 2.51 -7.94
CA ASP A 61 -21.46 1.41 -8.71
C ASP A 61 -19.93 1.55 -8.72
N HIS A 62 -19.40 2.77 -8.89
CA HIS A 62 -17.96 3.01 -8.81
C HIS A 62 -17.39 2.72 -7.42
N SER A 63 -18.06 3.15 -6.34
CA SER A 63 -17.65 2.81 -4.98
C SER A 63 -17.66 1.31 -4.74
N GLU A 64 -18.69 0.59 -5.19
CA GLU A 64 -18.79 -0.86 -5.03
C GLU A 64 -17.69 -1.60 -5.83
N ARG A 65 -17.39 -1.14 -7.05
CA ARG A 65 -16.28 -1.68 -7.86
C ARG A 65 -14.93 -1.42 -7.19
N LEU A 66 -14.73 -0.25 -6.61
CA LEU A 66 -13.52 0.08 -5.85
C LEU A 66 -13.41 -0.77 -4.59
N GLU A 67 -14.50 -1.04 -3.88
CA GLU A 67 -14.52 -1.95 -2.73
C GLU A 67 -14.21 -3.40 -3.16
N ARG A 68 -14.80 -3.88 -4.27
CA ARG A 68 -14.51 -5.22 -4.84
C ARG A 68 -13.06 -5.36 -5.32
N LEU A 69 -12.52 -4.34 -5.97
CA LEU A 69 -11.12 -4.30 -6.38
C LEU A 69 -10.21 -4.18 -5.15
N GLY A 70 -10.58 -3.36 -4.18
CA GLY A 70 -9.90 -3.22 -2.90
C GLY A 70 -9.83 -4.54 -2.15
N ALA A 71 -10.91 -5.33 -2.10
CA ALA A 71 -10.92 -6.66 -1.50
C ALA A 71 -10.06 -7.68 -2.27
N ARG A 72 -9.97 -7.55 -3.60
CA ARG A 72 -9.11 -8.41 -4.44
C ARG A 72 -7.63 -8.03 -4.35
N ILE A 73 -7.33 -6.75 -4.20
CA ILE A 73 -5.96 -6.22 -4.10
C ILE A 73 -5.44 -6.37 -2.66
N ASN A 74 -6.29 -6.16 -1.66
CA ASN A 74 -6.00 -6.34 -0.24
C ASN A 74 -6.46 -7.72 0.25
N GLY A 75 -6.16 -8.79 -0.49
CA GLY A 75 -6.26 -10.12 0.08
C GLY A 75 -5.46 -10.12 1.39
N GLN A 76 -6.14 -10.23 2.53
CA GLN A 76 -5.46 -10.34 3.81
C GLN A 76 -4.61 -11.59 3.73
N ILE A 77 -3.30 -11.41 3.64
CA ILE A 77 -2.36 -12.53 3.70
C ILE A 77 -2.49 -13.06 5.12
N VAL A 78 -3.13 -14.22 5.25
CA VAL A 78 -3.22 -14.94 6.51
C VAL A 78 -2.02 -15.88 6.51
N LEU A 79 -1.07 -15.60 7.41
CA LEU A 79 0.05 -16.49 7.68
C LEU A 79 -0.25 -17.34 8.91
N ASP A 80 0.20 -18.59 8.89
CA ASP A 80 0.24 -19.41 10.10
C ASP A 80 1.12 -18.75 11.18
N PRO A 81 0.76 -18.86 12.48
CA PRO A 81 1.56 -18.31 13.55
C PRO A 81 3.02 -18.78 13.55
N LEU A 82 3.30 -20.03 13.14
CA LEU A 82 4.67 -20.52 13.05
C LEU A 82 5.44 -19.84 11.93
N ALA A 83 4.83 -19.65 10.76
CA ALA A 83 5.42 -18.90 9.65
C ALA A 83 5.76 -17.46 10.06
N LEU A 84 4.89 -16.81 10.83
CA LEU A 84 5.15 -15.47 11.36
C LEU A 84 6.33 -15.46 12.36
N GLN A 85 6.41 -16.45 13.24
CA GLN A 85 7.54 -16.59 14.17
C GLN A 85 8.86 -16.84 13.43
N VAL A 86 8.86 -17.69 12.41
CA VAL A 86 10.04 -17.93 11.55
C VAL A 86 10.46 -16.64 10.83
N ALA A 87 9.51 -15.87 10.31
CA ALA A 87 9.77 -14.57 9.70
C ALA A 87 10.45 -13.60 10.68
N PHE A 88 9.87 -13.41 11.87
CA PHE A 88 10.44 -12.51 12.87
C PHE A 88 11.81 -12.97 13.37
N HIS A 89 11.98 -14.27 13.60
CA HIS A 89 13.28 -14.83 13.96
C HIS A 89 14.34 -14.57 12.88
N THR A 90 13.97 -14.75 11.61
CA THR A 90 14.85 -14.47 10.47
C THR A 90 15.28 -13.00 10.44
N LEU A 91 14.34 -12.08 10.71
CA LEU A 91 14.61 -10.64 10.72
C LEU A 91 15.47 -10.21 11.90
N SER A 92 15.28 -10.81 13.07
CA SER A 92 16.05 -10.50 14.29
C SER A 92 17.48 -11.04 14.23
N MET A 93 17.67 -12.22 13.61
CA MET A 93 19.00 -12.82 13.43
C MET A 93 19.82 -12.13 12.34
N ASN A 94 19.17 -11.39 11.44
CA ASN A 94 19.84 -10.67 10.38
C ASN A 94 20.39 -9.33 10.92
N ASP A 95 21.70 -9.25 11.13
CA ASP A 95 22.43 -8.09 11.62
C ASP A 95 22.89 -7.13 10.50
N THR A 96 22.95 -7.63 9.27
CA THR A 96 23.43 -6.89 8.11
C THR A 96 22.30 -6.35 7.24
N GLY A 97 21.08 -6.88 7.35
CA GLY A 97 19.96 -6.55 6.45
C GLY A 97 20.19 -7.03 5.02
N MET A 98 21.18 -7.90 4.82
CA MET A 98 21.47 -8.51 3.53
C MET A 98 20.56 -9.72 3.33
N MET A 99 20.17 -9.99 2.09
CA MET A 99 19.41 -11.19 1.70
C MET A 99 20.34 -12.43 1.67
N ARG A 100 20.97 -12.75 2.82
CA ARG A 100 21.86 -13.91 2.96
C ARG A 100 21.05 -15.17 3.20
N ALA A 101 21.52 -16.29 2.67
CA ALA A 101 20.88 -17.57 2.91
C ALA A 101 21.13 -18.02 4.36
N VAL A 102 20.12 -18.62 4.96
CA VAL A 102 20.09 -19.19 6.31
C VAL A 102 19.93 -20.69 6.16
N SER A 103 20.75 -21.48 6.85
CA SER A 103 20.66 -22.94 6.81
C SER A 103 19.38 -23.39 7.52
N PHE A 104 18.73 -24.43 6.98
CA PHE A 104 17.53 -24.96 7.62
C PHE A 104 17.85 -25.58 8.99
N GLU A 105 19.05 -26.15 9.17
CA GLU A 105 19.52 -26.68 10.45
C GLU A 105 19.52 -25.62 11.56
N SER A 106 20.01 -24.39 11.27
CA SER A 106 19.98 -23.30 12.25
C SER A 106 18.57 -22.91 12.68
N LEU A 107 17.58 -23.07 11.78
CA LEU A 107 16.17 -22.85 12.11
C LEU A 107 15.65 -23.95 13.02
N GLN A 108 16.01 -25.21 12.79
CA GLN A 108 15.62 -26.32 13.67
C GLN A 108 16.20 -26.16 15.08
N GLU A 109 17.43 -25.67 15.19
CA GLU A 109 18.06 -25.36 16.48
C GLU A 109 17.34 -24.23 17.23
N ALA A 110 16.84 -23.23 16.51
CA ALA A 110 16.09 -22.11 17.09
C ALA A 110 14.67 -22.50 17.53
N PHE A 111 14.07 -23.52 16.93
CA PHE A 111 12.71 -23.99 17.19
C PHE A 111 12.69 -25.48 17.62
N PRO A 112 13.30 -25.85 18.76
CA PRO A 112 13.43 -27.24 19.18
C PRO A 112 12.10 -27.90 19.57
N GLY A 113 11.04 -27.11 19.79
CA GLY A 113 9.70 -27.60 20.13
C GLY A 113 8.86 -28.00 18.92
N ASP A 114 9.25 -27.57 17.72
CA ASP A 114 8.48 -27.78 16.50
C ASP A 114 9.03 -28.96 15.69
N THR A 115 8.12 -29.62 14.98
CA THR A 115 8.54 -30.73 14.10
C THR A 115 9.23 -30.19 12.85
N LYS A 116 10.17 -30.97 12.30
CA LYS A 116 10.84 -30.65 11.04
C LYS A 116 9.84 -30.29 9.93
N THR A 117 8.78 -31.09 9.78
CA THR A 117 7.75 -30.88 8.76
C THR A 117 6.97 -29.59 8.98
N ALA A 118 6.61 -29.25 10.22
CA ALA A 118 5.93 -27.98 10.51
C ALA A 118 6.80 -26.77 10.15
N LEU A 119 8.11 -26.82 10.41
CA LEU A 119 9.05 -25.78 9.99
C LEU A 119 9.22 -25.73 8.47
N GLU A 120 9.24 -26.88 7.78
CA GLU A 120 9.28 -26.94 6.32
C GLU A 120 8.03 -26.30 5.71
N ASP A 121 6.84 -26.61 6.24
CA ASP A 121 5.57 -26.03 5.81
C ASP A 121 5.51 -24.52 6.06
N ALA A 122 5.96 -24.07 7.23
CA ALA A 122 6.04 -22.64 7.57
C ALA A 122 6.97 -21.86 6.62
N VAL A 123 8.14 -22.42 6.30
CA VAL A 123 9.06 -21.80 5.33
C VAL A 123 8.49 -21.85 3.90
N ALA A 124 7.80 -22.94 3.54
CA ALA A 124 7.14 -23.06 2.25
C ALA A 124 5.99 -22.04 2.09
N GLU A 125 5.23 -21.76 3.15
CA GLU A 125 4.19 -20.72 3.19
C GLU A 125 4.82 -19.33 2.97
N LEU A 126 5.89 -18.99 3.70
CA LEU A 126 6.63 -17.75 3.47
C LEU A 126 7.15 -17.65 2.03
N ALA A 127 7.58 -18.77 1.44
CA ALA A 127 8.07 -18.82 0.07
C ALA A 127 6.94 -18.60 -0.94
N HIS A 128 5.78 -19.18 -0.69
CA HIS A 128 4.57 -19.01 -1.51
C HIS A 128 4.17 -17.53 -1.62
N HIS A 129 4.26 -16.79 -0.51
CA HIS A 129 4.00 -15.35 -0.48
C HIS A 129 5.18 -14.48 -0.95
N GLY A 130 6.29 -15.09 -1.39
CA GLY A 130 7.45 -14.37 -1.93
C GLY A 130 8.35 -13.70 -0.88
N TYR A 131 8.12 -13.96 0.40
CA TYR A 131 8.92 -13.42 1.50
C TYR A 131 10.28 -14.11 1.65
N VAL A 132 10.36 -15.39 1.28
CA VAL A 132 11.63 -16.12 1.24
C VAL A 132 11.80 -16.85 -0.08
N ARG A 133 13.05 -17.19 -0.41
CA ARG A 133 13.39 -18.11 -1.50
C ARG A 133 14.05 -19.34 -0.90
N THR A 134 13.58 -20.52 -1.26
CA THR A 134 14.12 -21.79 -0.78
C THR A 134 15.08 -22.40 -1.79
N THR A 135 16.07 -23.14 -1.29
CA THR A 135 16.95 -23.99 -2.09
C THR A 135 16.76 -25.43 -1.62
N THR A 136 16.49 -26.33 -2.56
CA THR A 136 16.27 -27.76 -2.30
C THR A 136 17.53 -28.57 -2.64
N ALA A 137 17.72 -29.72 -1.99
CA ALA A 137 18.80 -30.66 -2.33
C ALA A 137 18.31 -32.11 -2.25
N MET A 138 19.02 -33.06 -2.86
CA MET A 138 18.68 -34.48 -2.70
C MET A 138 18.71 -34.85 -1.21
N GLY A 139 17.59 -35.39 -0.71
CA GLY A 139 17.44 -35.77 0.70
C GLY A 139 16.99 -34.66 1.65
N ALA A 140 16.83 -33.41 1.18
CA ALA A 140 16.35 -32.29 1.98
C ALA A 140 15.34 -31.43 1.19
N ALA A 141 14.08 -31.40 1.65
CA ALA A 141 13.03 -30.59 1.04
C ALA A 141 13.41 -29.09 1.06
N ILE A 142 14.05 -28.63 2.15
CA ILE A 142 14.64 -27.31 2.26
C ILE A 142 16.06 -27.46 2.83
N LEU A 143 17.07 -27.14 2.03
CA LEU A 143 18.47 -27.10 2.48
C LEU A 143 18.76 -25.78 3.21
N GLN A 144 18.34 -24.69 2.57
CA GLN A 144 18.51 -23.32 3.06
C GLN A 144 17.40 -22.44 2.49
N TYR A 145 17.13 -21.33 3.16
CA TYR A 145 16.19 -20.33 2.69
C TYR A 145 16.83 -18.95 2.77
N ARG A 146 16.36 -18.01 1.96
CA ARG A 146 16.89 -16.65 1.86
C ARG A 146 15.76 -15.64 1.99
N PRO A 147 15.80 -14.70 2.93
CA PRO A 147 14.81 -13.63 3.00
C PRO A 147 14.90 -12.75 1.75
N THR A 148 13.76 -12.27 1.27
CA THR A 148 13.68 -11.33 0.14
C THR A 148 13.45 -9.91 0.65
N GLY A 149 13.63 -8.91 -0.23
CA GLY A 149 13.24 -7.53 0.05
C GLY A 149 11.79 -7.38 0.55
N ALA A 150 10.88 -8.24 0.04
CA ALA A 150 9.48 -8.21 0.43
C ALA A 150 9.25 -8.56 1.91
N LEU A 151 10.06 -9.47 2.49
CA LEU A 151 9.98 -9.80 3.92
C LEU A 151 10.28 -8.57 4.77
N PHE A 152 11.38 -7.86 4.47
CA PHE A 152 11.76 -6.65 5.20
C PHE A 152 10.67 -5.56 5.07
N LEU A 153 10.22 -5.29 3.85
CA LEU A 153 9.17 -4.29 3.58
C LEU A 153 7.81 -4.61 4.23
N ALA A 154 7.53 -5.88 4.50
CA ALA A 154 6.27 -6.32 5.11
C ALA A 154 6.32 -6.28 6.65
N PHE A 155 7.45 -6.69 7.23
CA PHE A 155 7.50 -7.02 8.64
C PHE A 155 8.44 -6.15 9.47
N ASP A 156 9.39 -5.41 8.89
CA ASP A 156 10.35 -4.62 9.69
C ASP A 156 9.64 -3.62 10.60
N ARG A 157 8.56 -2.97 10.13
CA ARG A 157 7.78 -2.03 10.96
C ARG A 157 7.19 -2.66 12.23
N VAL A 158 6.91 -3.97 12.20
CA VAL A 158 6.32 -4.70 13.33
C VAL A 158 7.39 -5.41 14.15
N ALA A 159 8.44 -5.92 13.50
CA ALA A 159 9.49 -6.70 14.12
C ALA A 159 10.64 -5.85 14.68
N MET A 160 10.82 -4.62 14.16
CA MET A 160 11.96 -3.74 14.44
C MET A 160 11.47 -2.32 14.80
N ASP A 161 12.36 -1.50 15.36
CA ASP A 161 12.07 -0.10 15.71
C ASP A 161 12.14 0.87 14.51
N PHE A 162 12.16 0.35 13.28
CA PHE A 162 12.26 1.15 12.05
C PHE A 162 11.39 0.55 10.95
N ASP A 163 11.08 1.37 9.94
CA ASP A 163 10.23 0.98 8.81
C ASP A 163 11.01 1.11 7.50
N THR A 164 11.33 -0.03 6.89
CA THR A 164 12.08 -0.10 5.63
C THR A 164 11.45 0.74 4.52
N ARG A 165 10.12 0.85 4.46
CA ARG A 165 9.43 1.64 3.42
C ARG A 165 9.71 3.13 3.62
N SER A 166 9.53 3.59 4.85
CA SER A 166 9.80 4.98 5.23
C SER A 166 11.28 5.33 5.02
N ASP A 167 12.18 4.41 5.38
CA ASP A 167 13.63 4.57 5.21
C ASP A 167 14.04 4.66 3.74
N ALA A 168 13.44 3.85 2.86
CA ALA A 168 13.68 3.92 1.42
C ALA A 168 13.18 5.23 0.81
N VAL A 169 12.04 5.75 1.27
CA VAL A 169 11.56 7.09 0.88
C VAL A 169 12.52 8.18 1.34
N GLU A 170 13.07 8.08 2.54
CA GLU A 170 14.06 9.02 3.07
C GLU A 170 15.35 9.03 2.24
N ILE A 171 15.89 7.85 1.90
CA ILE A 171 17.03 7.73 0.98
C ILE A 171 16.72 8.37 -0.38
N ALA A 172 15.52 8.11 -0.92
CA ALA A 172 15.10 8.70 -2.19
C ALA A 172 15.05 10.24 -2.14
N ARG A 173 14.58 10.83 -1.04
CA ARG A 173 14.62 12.30 -0.83
C ARG A 173 16.04 12.82 -0.79
N ILE A 174 16.93 12.16 -0.04
CA ILE A 174 18.33 12.54 0.08
C ILE A 174 19.01 12.54 -1.30
N TRP A 175 18.76 11.54 -2.14
CA TRP A 175 19.33 11.50 -3.49
C TRP A 175 18.74 12.52 -4.47
N LEU A 176 17.55 13.06 -4.20
CA LEU A 176 16.91 14.08 -5.05
C LEU A 176 17.35 15.50 -4.73
N ASP A 177 17.42 15.80 -3.43
CA ASP A 177 17.53 17.16 -2.89
C ASP A 177 18.85 17.40 -2.14
N GLY A 178 19.56 16.34 -1.78
CA GLY A 178 20.78 16.39 -0.98
C GLY A 178 22.06 16.61 -1.78
N ASP A 179 23.18 16.48 -1.07
CA ASP A 179 24.52 16.56 -1.65
C ASP A 179 24.76 15.39 -2.62
N PRO A 180 25.18 15.65 -3.88
CA PRO A 180 25.58 14.60 -4.83
C PRO A 180 26.60 13.60 -4.27
N ALA A 181 27.40 13.99 -3.28
CA ALA A 181 28.31 13.09 -2.58
C ALA A 181 27.59 11.90 -1.92
N LEU A 182 26.35 12.10 -1.45
CA LEU A 182 25.51 11.07 -0.81
C LEU A 182 24.98 10.00 -1.77
N THR A 183 25.28 10.07 -3.06
CA THR A 183 25.09 8.92 -3.97
C THR A 183 26.15 7.82 -3.75
N ASN A 184 27.24 8.13 -3.04
CA ASN A 184 28.14 7.16 -2.45
C ASN A 184 27.51 6.61 -1.16
N VAL A 185 27.28 5.30 -1.10
CA VAL A 185 26.53 4.68 0.00
C VAL A 185 27.33 4.67 1.32
N PHE A 186 28.66 4.73 1.27
CA PHE A 186 29.46 4.87 2.49
C PHE A 186 29.20 6.23 3.15
N GLN A 187 29.19 7.31 2.36
CA GLN A 187 28.90 8.66 2.83
C GLN A 187 27.44 8.79 3.27
N LEU A 188 26.50 8.17 2.55
CA LEU A 188 25.10 8.09 2.95
C LEU A 188 24.94 7.43 4.31
N LYS A 189 25.61 6.29 4.54
CA LYS A 189 25.56 5.56 5.80
C LYS A 189 26.09 6.41 6.96
N GLU A 190 27.21 7.10 6.76
CA GLU A 190 27.78 8.01 7.75
C GLU A 190 26.83 9.16 8.06
N HIS A 191 26.25 9.78 7.02
CA HIS A 191 25.29 10.87 7.14
C HIS A 191 24.06 10.47 7.95
N LEU A 192 23.48 9.30 7.66
CA LEU A 192 22.28 8.80 8.34
C LEU A 192 22.58 8.18 9.72
N SER A 193 23.84 7.81 9.98
CA SER A 193 24.23 7.04 11.17
C SER A 193 23.42 5.74 11.33
N TRP A 194 23.00 5.13 10.21
CA TRP A 194 22.22 3.89 10.22
C TRP A 194 23.09 2.64 10.28
N SER A 195 22.57 1.62 10.95
CA SER A 195 23.16 0.27 10.90
C SER A 195 23.00 -0.33 9.51
N GLY A 196 23.85 -1.30 9.17
CA GLY A 196 23.71 -2.06 7.92
C GLY A 196 22.32 -2.71 7.80
N ARG A 197 21.80 -3.25 8.92
CA ARG A 197 20.48 -3.86 9.01
C ARG A 197 19.33 -2.96 8.59
N ARG A 198 19.39 -1.67 8.94
CA ARG A 198 18.37 -0.69 8.55
C ARG A 198 18.57 -0.22 7.11
N LEU A 199 19.83 0.04 6.73
CA LEU A 199 20.18 0.61 5.44
C LEU A 199 19.98 -0.35 4.25
N ASN A 200 20.47 -1.58 4.35
CA ASN A 200 20.54 -2.49 3.21
C ASN A 200 19.16 -2.89 2.64
N PRO A 201 18.14 -3.21 3.46
CA PRO A 201 16.81 -3.50 2.94
C PRO A 201 16.17 -2.29 2.24
N ALA A 202 16.40 -1.07 2.76
CA ALA A 202 15.90 0.15 2.15
C ALA A 202 16.56 0.41 0.78
N LEU A 203 17.89 0.17 0.67
CA LEU A 203 18.59 0.22 -0.62
C LEU A 203 18.06 -0.84 -1.59
N ALA A 204 17.88 -2.09 -1.12
CA ALA A 204 17.34 -3.16 -1.95
C ALA A 204 15.94 -2.85 -2.50
N ALA A 205 15.10 -2.17 -1.71
CA ALA A 205 13.79 -1.72 -2.16
C ALA A 205 13.90 -0.72 -3.32
N LEU A 206 14.96 0.09 -3.40
CA LEU A 206 15.18 1.08 -4.46
C LEU A 206 15.90 0.53 -5.70
N GLU A 207 16.46 -0.68 -5.67
CA GLU A 207 17.26 -1.24 -6.77
C GLU A 207 16.52 -1.20 -8.11
N HIS A 208 15.24 -1.56 -8.12
CA HIS A 208 14.40 -1.63 -9.31
C HIS A 208 14.21 -0.28 -10.04
N VAL A 209 14.47 0.83 -9.35
CA VAL A 209 14.37 2.19 -9.90
C VAL A 209 15.49 2.48 -10.89
N PHE A 210 16.65 1.87 -10.65
CA PHE A 210 17.89 2.15 -11.36
C PHE A 210 18.10 1.17 -12.51
N HIS A 211 18.65 1.67 -13.62
CA HIS A 211 19.19 0.79 -14.63
C HIS A 211 20.38 -0.02 -14.04
N PRO A 212 20.58 -1.32 -14.38
CA PRO A 212 21.65 -2.15 -13.79
C PRO A 212 23.08 -1.59 -13.89
N ARG A 213 23.35 -0.73 -14.89
CA ARG A 213 24.65 -0.04 -15.07
C ARG A 213 24.82 1.25 -14.25
N ARG A 214 23.76 1.70 -13.56
CA ARG A 214 23.72 2.88 -12.70
C ARG A 214 23.62 2.51 -11.22
N TRP A 215 23.51 1.22 -10.95
CA TRP A 215 23.58 0.62 -9.63
C TRP A 215 24.91 -0.11 -9.54
N SER A 216 25.76 0.22 -8.56
CA SER A 216 27.05 -0.45 -8.43
C SER A 216 26.84 -1.95 -8.22
N GLN A 217 27.56 -2.74 -9.02
CA GLN A 217 27.61 -4.21 -8.93
C GLN A 217 28.84 -4.68 -8.14
N GLU A 218 29.56 -3.75 -7.50
CA GLU A 218 30.69 -4.08 -6.64
C GLU A 218 30.22 -4.91 -5.45
N ILE A 219 30.83 -6.07 -5.28
CA ILE A 219 30.52 -6.97 -4.17
C ILE A 219 31.16 -6.42 -2.90
N HIS A 220 30.35 -6.05 -1.91
CA HIS A 220 30.82 -5.58 -0.62
C HIS A 220 30.35 -6.52 0.51
N PRO A 221 31.16 -6.80 1.55
CA PRO A 221 30.80 -7.74 2.61
C PRO A 221 29.59 -7.29 3.45
N THR A 222 29.34 -5.99 3.57
CA THR A 222 28.34 -5.44 4.52
C THR A 222 27.35 -4.45 3.91
N LEU A 223 27.50 -4.11 2.62
CA LEU A 223 26.62 -3.16 1.94
C LEU A 223 25.96 -3.82 0.75
N PHE A 224 24.69 -3.49 0.52
CA PHE A 224 23.93 -4.02 -0.60
C PHE A 224 24.39 -3.41 -1.95
N THR A 225 24.79 -2.14 -1.94
CA THR A 225 25.51 -1.49 -3.05
C THR A 225 26.48 -0.46 -2.51
N THR A 226 27.51 -0.12 -3.28
CA THR A 226 28.53 0.87 -2.87
C THR A 226 28.24 2.28 -3.38
N SER A 227 27.54 2.41 -4.51
CA SER A 227 27.20 3.70 -5.10
C SER A 227 26.08 3.60 -6.13
N VAL A 228 25.43 4.72 -6.38
CA VAL A 228 24.42 4.86 -7.43
C VAL A 228 24.70 6.07 -8.32
N LEU A 229 24.27 6.01 -9.57
CA LEU A 229 24.26 7.14 -10.50
C LEU A 229 22.83 7.60 -10.75
N VAL A 230 22.50 8.77 -10.20
CA VAL A 230 21.15 9.35 -10.29
C VAL A 230 21.08 10.28 -11.51
N THR A 231 20.48 9.80 -12.61
CA THR A 231 20.26 10.62 -13.83
C THR A 231 18.84 11.21 -13.84
N PRO A 232 18.47 12.09 -14.80
CA PRO A 232 17.12 12.63 -14.88
C PRO A 232 15.99 11.57 -14.88
N ASP A 233 16.24 10.39 -15.46
CA ASP A 233 15.29 9.27 -15.44
C ASP A 233 15.08 8.72 -14.02
N GLU A 234 16.15 8.40 -13.31
CA GLU A 234 16.07 7.99 -11.89
C GLU A 234 15.45 9.09 -11.03
N ARG A 235 15.80 10.37 -11.26
CA ARG A 235 15.18 11.49 -10.51
C ARG A 235 13.68 11.58 -10.72
N PHE A 236 13.17 11.23 -11.90
CA PHE A 236 11.74 11.20 -12.15
C PHE A 236 11.06 10.07 -11.35
N LYS A 237 11.63 8.86 -11.37
CA LYS A 237 11.10 7.71 -10.64
C LYS A 237 11.18 7.88 -9.12
N LEU A 238 12.31 8.36 -8.61
CA LEU A 238 12.48 8.67 -7.18
C LEU A 238 11.48 9.73 -6.72
N ARG A 239 11.19 10.76 -7.54
CA ARG A 239 10.16 11.76 -7.21
C ARG A 239 8.78 11.14 -7.06
N ARG A 240 8.43 10.15 -7.89
CA ARG A 240 7.18 9.42 -7.73
C ARG A 240 7.12 8.68 -6.39
N ILE A 241 8.18 7.95 -6.04
CA ILE A 241 8.28 7.27 -4.74
C ILE A 241 8.09 8.24 -3.57
N VAL A 242 8.75 9.39 -3.62
CA VAL A 242 8.65 10.41 -2.56
C VAL A 242 7.25 11.02 -2.47
N ASN A 243 6.62 11.32 -3.61
CA ASN A 243 5.29 11.93 -3.65
C ASN A 243 4.18 10.94 -3.25
N ASP A 244 4.30 9.69 -3.71
CA ASP A 244 3.32 8.64 -3.45
C ASP A 244 3.53 8.05 -2.03
N GLY A 245 4.72 8.24 -1.43
CA GLY A 245 5.09 7.69 -0.13
C GLY A 245 5.24 6.17 -0.14
N ARG A 246 5.46 5.58 -1.32
CA ARG A 246 5.43 4.13 -1.57
C ARG A 246 6.60 3.72 -2.44
N VAL A 247 7.11 2.51 -2.19
CA VAL A 247 8.31 1.94 -2.84
C VAL A 247 7.97 0.65 -3.59
N ASP A 248 6.69 0.24 -3.54
CA ASP A 248 6.10 -0.95 -4.16
C ASP A 248 5.30 -0.62 -5.44
#